data_AF-A0A2H0R655-F1
#
_entry.id   AF-A0A2H0R655-F1
#
_cell.length_a   1.000
_cell.length_b   1.000
_cell.length_c   1.000
_cell.angle_alpha   90.00
_cell.angle_beta   90.00
_cell.angle_gamma   90.00
#
_symmetry.space_group_name_H-M   'P 1'
#
loop_
_entity.id
_entity.type
_entity.pdbx_description
1 polymer ?
#
loop_
_entity_poly.entity_id
_entity_poly.type
_entity_poly.pdbx_seq_one_letter_code
_entity_poly.pdbx_strand_id
1 'polypeptide(L)'
;MLQIKKRGDGKKKWRIMCTICFYQDGRHETPLHWIRNKLGIGYVSKRNDGMSELRINGFKQVRDIIKNLLPFIKFKKEQAKAMYCALEILLKNDQPKDSQWRKLIDCILKIQEHNYVTKRKKTREELYSMLGLTP
;
A
#
# COMPACT_ATOMS: atom_id res chain seq x y z
N MET A 1 -0.01 -0.11 -3.05
CA MET A 1 -0.96 0.93 -2.59
C MET A 1 -0.79 1.15 -1.10
N LEU A 2 -0.70 2.41 -0.66
CA LEU A 2 -0.74 2.80 0.75
C LEU A 2 -1.87 3.82 0.91
N GLN A 3 -2.83 3.53 1.77
CA GLN A 3 -4.06 4.32 1.87
C GLN A 3 -4.52 4.44 3.31
N ILE A 4 -5.04 5.61 3.70
CA ILE A 4 -5.85 5.77 4.91
C ILE A 4 -7.32 5.55 4.52
N LYS A 5 -7.97 4.58 5.17
CA LYS A 5 -9.38 4.24 4.97
C LYS A 5 -10.17 4.51 6.24
N LYS A 6 -11.32 5.16 6.13
CA LYS A 6 -12.28 5.31 7.24
C LYS A 6 -12.76 3.92 7.69
N ARG A 7 -13.00 3.79 9.00
CA ARG A 7 -13.62 2.63 9.63
C ARG A 7 -14.76 3.11 10.51
N GLY A 8 -15.89 2.40 10.47
CA GLY A 8 -16.99 2.62 11.40
C GLY A 8 -16.75 1.95 12.76
N ASP A 9 -15.84 0.97 12.79
CA ASP A 9 -15.50 0.15 13.93
C ASP A 9 -14.18 0.57 14.60
N GLY A 10 -14.16 0.54 15.93
CA GLY A 10 -12.98 0.80 16.77
C GLY A 10 -12.79 2.26 17.23
N LYS A 11 -11.91 2.46 18.22
CA LYS A 11 -11.59 3.80 18.77
C LYS A 11 -11.00 4.73 17.72
N LYS A 12 -10.10 4.21 16.89
CA LYS A 12 -9.56 4.93 15.72
C LYS A 12 -10.53 4.71 14.56
N LYS A 13 -11.26 5.75 14.15
CA LYS A 13 -12.22 5.74 13.02
C LYS A 13 -11.55 5.59 11.63
N TRP A 14 -10.33 5.08 11.58
CA TRP A 14 -9.55 4.88 10.37
C TRP A 14 -8.53 3.74 10.54
N ARG A 15 -8.06 3.21 9.41
CA ARG A 15 -6.93 2.29 9.32
C ARG A 15 -6.02 2.64 8.15
N ILE A 16 -4.76 2.25 8.26
CA ILE A 16 -3.83 2.26 7.14
C ILE A 16 -3.90 0.91 6.44
N MET A 17 -4.15 0.93 5.15
CA MET A 17 -4.12 -0.22 4.27
C MET A 17 -2.83 -0.17 3.45
N CYS A 18 -2.02 -1.22 3.57
CA CYS A 18 -0.83 -1.43 2.76
C CYS A 18 -0.99 -2.71 1.95
N THR A 19 -0.77 -2.61 0.64
CA THR A 19 -1.02 -3.71 -0.29
C THR A 19 -0.06 -3.69 -1.48
N ILE A 20 0.44 -4.87 -1.88
CA ILE A 20 0.96 -5.13 -3.24
C ILE A 20 -0.14 -5.87 -4.01
N CYS A 21 -0.43 -5.41 -5.23
CA CYS A 21 -1.40 -6.05 -6.12
C CYS A 21 -0.74 -6.33 -7.47
N PHE A 22 -0.94 -7.56 -7.95
CA PHE A 22 -0.68 -7.94 -9.34
C PHE A 22 -2.02 -8.25 -10.00
N TYR A 23 -2.14 -7.91 -11.28
CA TYR A 23 -3.34 -8.11 -12.07
C TYR A 23 -2.99 -8.92 -13.30
N GLN A 24 -3.92 -9.77 -13.74
CA GLN A 24 -3.83 -10.51 -14.98
C GLN A 24 -5.23 -10.78 -15.54
N ASP A 25 -5.36 -10.94 -16.85
CA ASP A 25 -6.58 -11.47 -17.46
C ASP A 25 -6.96 -12.80 -16.78
N GLY A 26 -8.22 -12.97 -16.41
CA GLY A 26 -8.67 -14.13 -15.63
C GLY A 26 -8.49 -15.47 -16.35
N ARG A 27 -8.42 -15.46 -17.69
CA ARG A 27 -8.13 -16.66 -18.50
C ARG A 27 -6.67 -17.10 -18.38
N HIS A 28 -5.80 -16.24 -17.88
CA HIS A 28 -4.36 -16.46 -17.78
C HIS A 28 -3.85 -16.25 -16.36
N GLU A 29 -4.63 -16.60 -15.32
CA GLU A 29 -4.30 -16.33 -13.92
C GLU A 29 -3.14 -17.17 -13.34
N THR A 30 -2.69 -18.22 -14.03
CA THR A 30 -1.62 -19.13 -13.60
C THR A 30 -0.34 -18.44 -13.09
N PRO A 31 0.19 -17.37 -13.74
CA PRO A 31 1.35 -16.65 -13.23
C PRO A 31 1.11 -15.99 -11.86
N LEU A 32 -0.12 -15.59 -11.54
CA LEU A 32 -0.45 -15.05 -10.21
C LEU A 32 -0.29 -16.13 -9.12
N HIS A 33 -0.69 -17.37 -9.40
CA HIS A 33 -0.47 -18.49 -8.49
C HIS A 33 1.02 -18.82 -8.34
N TRP A 34 1.79 -18.76 -9.42
CA TRP A 34 3.25 -18.93 -9.36
C TRP A 34 3.90 -17.86 -8.47
N ILE A 35 3.56 -16.58 -8.64
CA ILE A 35 4.07 -15.48 -7.80
C ILE A 35 3.69 -15.73 -6.33
N ARG A 36 2.42 -16.07 -6.04
CA ARG A 36 1.95 -16.38 -4.68
C ARG A 36 2.78 -17.50 -4.05
N ASN A 37 3.03 -18.58 -4.78
CA ASN A 37 3.80 -19.71 -4.28
C ASN A 37 5.28 -19.33 -4.03
N LYS A 38 5.87 -18.50 -4.90
CA LYS A 38 7.24 -18.00 -4.69
C LYS A 38 7.37 -17.04 -3.50
N LEU A 39 6.36 -16.22 -3.26
CA LEU A 39 6.35 -15.28 -2.14
C LEU A 39 5.85 -15.90 -0.83
N GLY A 40 5.19 -17.07 -0.88
CA GLY A 40 4.63 -17.77 0.28
C GLY A 40 3.46 -17.03 0.97
N ILE A 41 2.91 -15.99 0.35
CA ILE A 41 1.85 -15.17 0.93
C ILE A 41 0.94 -14.55 -0.13
N GLY A 42 -0.27 -14.21 0.31
CA GLY A 42 -1.27 -13.52 -0.48
C GLY A 42 -2.38 -14.46 -0.91
N TYR A 43 -3.41 -13.87 -1.52
CA TYR A 43 -4.54 -14.61 -2.06
C TYR A 43 -4.81 -14.14 -3.49
N VAL A 44 -5.22 -15.09 -4.33
CA VAL A 44 -5.67 -14.82 -5.70
C VAL A 44 -7.19 -14.80 -5.68
N SER A 45 -7.81 -13.80 -6.30
CA SER A 45 -9.26 -13.68 -6.42
C SER A 45 -9.67 -13.23 -7.81
N LYS A 46 -10.80 -13.74 -8.28
CA LYS A 46 -11.45 -13.32 -9.52
C LYS A 46 -12.33 -12.11 -9.26
N ARG A 47 -12.20 -11.09 -10.10
CA ARG A 47 -13.05 -9.90 -10.09
C ARG A 47 -14.20 -10.09 -11.06
N ASN A 48 -15.25 -9.28 -10.89
CA ASN A 48 -16.43 -9.29 -11.74
C ASN A 48 -16.23 -8.65 -13.12
N ASP A 49 -15.03 -8.13 -13.42
CA ASP A 49 -14.66 -7.51 -14.70
C ASP A 49 -13.74 -8.41 -15.56
N GLY A 50 -13.70 -9.71 -15.29
CA GLY A 50 -12.89 -10.67 -16.04
C GLY A 50 -11.40 -10.67 -15.70
N MET A 51 -10.97 -9.87 -14.71
CA MET A 51 -9.60 -9.83 -14.23
C MET A 51 -9.40 -10.70 -12.98
N SER A 52 -8.22 -11.31 -12.86
CA SER A 52 -7.76 -11.91 -11.60
C SER A 52 -6.74 -11.00 -10.93
N GLU A 53 -6.74 -10.98 -9.60
CA GLU A 53 -5.76 -10.23 -8.81
C GLU A 53 -5.08 -11.11 -7.75
N LEU A 54 -3.77 -10.96 -7.61
CA LEU A 54 -3.03 -11.41 -6.42
C LEU A 54 -2.89 -10.24 -5.46
N ARG A 55 -3.44 -10.38 -4.25
CA ARG A 55 -3.33 -9.36 -3.20
C ARG A 55 -2.45 -9.84 -2.05
N ILE A 56 -1.46 -9.03 -1.71
CA ILE A 56 -0.58 -9.23 -0.56
C ILE A 56 -0.76 -8.04 0.38
N ASN A 57 -1.16 -8.31 1.62
CA ASN A 57 -1.40 -7.33 2.67
C ASN A 57 -0.49 -7.59 3.87
N GLY A 58 -0.37 -6.59 4.75
CA GLY A 58 0.36 -6.68 6.01
C GLY A 58 1.68 -5.90 5.97
N PHE A 59 1.94 -5.10 7.00
CA PHE A 59 3.06 -4.16 6.99
C PHE A 59 4.41 -4.87 6.91
N LYS A 60 4.63 -5.88 7.76
CA LYS A 60 5.89 -6.64 7.81
C LYS A 60 6.15 -7.34 6.48
N GLN A 61 5.16 -8.06 5.97
CA GLN A 61 5.31 -8.87 4.77
C GLN A 61 5.52 -8.01 3.52
N VAL A 62 4.77 -6.91 3.38
CA VAL A 62 4.99 -5.98 2.26
C VAL A 62 6.37 -5.32 2.37
N ARG A 63 6.83 -4.96 3.56
CA ARG A 63 8.16 -4.36 3.77
C ARG A 63 9.26 -5.32 3.32
N ASP A 64 9.20 -6.57 3.78
CA ASP A 64 10.20 -7.59 3.48
C ASP A 64 10.25 -7.90 1.96
N ILE A 65 9.09 -8.03 1.31
CA ILE A 65 9.01 -8.24 -0.14
C ILE A 65 9.60 -7.03 -0.89
N ILE A 66 9.21 -5.81 -0.53
CA ILE A 66 9.71 -4.61 -1.20
C ILE A 66 11.22 -4.48 -1.00
N LYS A 67 11.75 -4.75 0.20
CA LYS A 67 13.19 -4.71 0.47
C LYS A 67 13.97 -5.56 -0.53
N ASN A 68 13.51 -6.79 -0.74
CA ASN A 68 14.18 -7.75 -1.62
C ASN A 68 14.01 -7.39 -3.11
N LEU A 69 12.86 -6.85 -3.50
CA LEU A 69 12.59 -6.47 -4.88
C LEU A 69 13.16 -5.11 -5.28
N LEU A 70 13.41 -4.20 -4.32
CA LEU A 70 13.80 -2.81 -4.57
C LEU A 70 14.97 -2.62 -5.55
N PRO A 71 16.05 -3.45 -5.51
CA PRO A 71 17.16 -3.32 -6.45
C PRO A 71 16.75 -3.57 -7.91
N PHE A 72 15.68 -4.33 -8.14
CA PHE A 72 15.24 -4.77 -9.46
C PHE A 72 14.05 -3.97 -10.01
N ILE A 73 13.36 -3.21 -9.15
CA ILE A 73 12.21 -2.40 -9.56
C ILE A 73 12.69 -1.17 -10.36
N LYS A 74 12.28 -1.10 -11.63
CA LYS A 74 12.51 0.06 -12.51
C LYS A 74 11.31 1.00 -12.52
N PHE A 75 10.18 0.53 -13.04
CA PHE A 75 9.00 1.37 -13.30
C PHE A 75 8.31 1.92 -12.04
N LYS A 76 8.35 1.15 -10.95
CA LYS A 76 7.67 1.50 -9.68
C LYS A 76 8.65 1.91 -8.58
N LYS A 77 9.86 2.34 -8.95
CA LYS A 77 10.98 2.51 -8.01
C LYS A 77 10.66 3.54 -6.93
N GLU A 78 10.08 4.68 -7.31
CA GLU A 78 9.73 5.74 -6.37
C GLU A 78 8.58 5.36 -5.45
N GLN A 79 7.55 4.68 -5.96
CA GLN A 79 6.47 4.13 -5.13
C GLN A 79 7.01 3.08 -4.15
N ALA A 80 7.93 2.23 -4.58
CA ALA A 80 8.52 1.17 -3.75
C ALA A 80 9.40 1.75 -2.63
N LYS A 81 10.24 2.76 -2.93
CA LYS A 81 11.03 3.49 -1.92
C LYS A 81 10.13 4.18 -0.89
N ALA A 82 9.12 4.92 -1.36
CA ALA A 82 8.17 5.61 -0.48
C ALA A 82 7.39 4.62 0.40
N MET A 83 6.97 3.48 -0.17
CA MET A 83 6.32 2.41 0.59
C MET A 83 7.24 1.82 1.65
N TYR A 84 8.49 1.51 1.29
CA TYR A 84 9.47 0.96 2.23
C TYR A 84 9.72 1.92 3.40
N CYS A 85 9.91 3.22 3.10
CA CYS A 85 10.07 4.26 4.11
C CYS A 85 8.85 4.35 5.04
N ALA A 86 7.63 4.34 4.49
CA ALA A 86 6.41 4.37 5.29
C ALA A 86 6.29 3.14 6.21
N LEU A 87 6.62 1.96 5.71
CA LEU A 87 6.54 0.72 6.47
C LEU A 87 7.58 0.64 7.59
N GLU A 88 8.78 1.17 7.38
CA GLU A 88 9.78 1.29 8.45
C GLU A 88 9.29 2.19 9.60
N ILE A 89 8.52 3.24 9.31
CA ILE A 89 7.90 4.08 10.35
C ILE A 89 6.80 3.30 11.09
N LEU A 90 5.88 2.67 10.35
CA LEU A 90 4.72 1.98 10.91
C LEU A 90 5.08 0.73 11.72
N LEU A 91 6.17 0.04 11.39
CA LEU A 91 6.61 -1.17 12.09
C LEU A 91 7.44 -0.86 13.34
N LYS A 92 8.09 0.30 13.41
CA LYS A 92 8.90 0.71 14.56
C LYS A 92 8.12 1.49 15.61
N ASN A 93 6.95 2.00 15.26
CA ASN A 93 6.17 2.89 16.12
C ASN A 93 4.71 2.45 16.14
N ASP A 94 4.27 1.83 17.23
CA ASP A 94 2.86 1.50 17.44
C ASP A 94 1.99 2.77 17.49
N GLN A 95 2.58 3.88 17.93
CA GLN A 95 1.98 5.21 17.94
C GLN A 95 2.98 6.23 17.35
N PRO A 96 2.93 6.48 16.03
CA PRO A 96 3.78 7.49 15.42
C PRO A 96 3.50 8.88 16.02
N LYS A 97 4.57 9.67 16.23
CA LYS A 97 4.51 11.09 16.58
C LYS A 97 4.05 11.92 15.38
N ASP A 98 3.63 13.16 15.60
CA ASP A 98 3.15 14.06 14.53
C ASP A 98 4.15 14.23 13.38
N SER A 99 5.44 14.37 13.68
CA SER A 99 6.49 14.45 12.64
C SER A 99 6.58 13.18 11.80
N GLN A 100 6.39 12.02 12.41
CA GLN A 100 6.36 10.73 11.72
C GLN A 100 5.07 10.57 10.90
N TRP A 101 3.94 11.07 11.40
CA TRP A 101 2.70 11.11 10.64
C TRP A 101 2.80 11.99 9.39
N ARG A 102 3.38 13.20 9.53
CA ARG A 102 3.62 14.09 8.38
C ARG A 102 4.50 13.40 7.33
N LYS A 103 5.57 12.73 7.76
CA LYS A 103 6.43 11.93 6.87
C LYS A 103 5.69 10.75 6.21
N LEU A 104 4.78 10.08 6.93
CA LEU A 104 3.93 9.04 6.36
C LEU A 104 3.00 9.59 5.27
N ILE A 105 2.46 10.78 5.48
CA ILE A 105 1.59 11.46 4.51
C ILE A 105 2.38 11.85 3.27
N ASP A 106 3.60 12.36 3.41
CA ASP A 106 4.47 12.61 2.26
C ASP A 106 4.72 11.34 1.45
N CYS A 107 4.94 10.20 2.12
CA CYS A 107 5.08 8.90 1.44
C CYS A 107 3.79 8.49 0.70
N ILE A 108 2.62 8.70 1.31
CA ILE A 108 1.32 8.41 0.67
C ILE A 108 1.13 9.28 -0.57
N LEU A 109 1.38 10.59 -0.46
CA LEU A 109 1.25 11.53 -1.57
C LEU A 109 2.24 11.19 -2.70
N LYS A 110 3.49 10.81 -2.37
CA LYS A 110 4.46 10.35 -3.36
C LYS A 110 3.99 9.12 -4.11
N ILE A 111 3.43 8.14 -3.41
CA ILE A 111 2.84 6.95 -4.06
C ILE A 111 1.67 7.35 -4.97
N GLN A 112 0.83 8.30 -4.54
CA GLN A 112 -0.31 8.76 -5.34
C GLN A 112 0.11 9.56 -6.57
N GLU A 113 1.13 10.42 -6.47
CA GLU A 113 1.71 11.19 -7.56
C GLU A 113 2.16 10.26 -8.70
N HIS A 114 2.90 9.19 -8.35
CA HIS A 114 3.47 8.24 -9.32
C HIS A 114 2.48 7.15 -9.78
N ASN A 115 1.23 7.16 -9.32
CA ASN A 115 0.20 6.27 -9.84
C ASN A 115 -0.51 6.92 -11.03
N TYR A 116 -0.60 6.17 -12.14
CA TYR A 116 -1.12 6.62 -13.43
C TYR A 116 -2.51 7.25 -13.34
N VAL A 117 -3.53 6.48 -12.95
CA VAL A 117 -4.91 6.96 -12.83
C VAL A 117 -5.53 6.46 -11.53
N THR A 118 -6.25 7.35 -10.87
CA THR A 118 -7.17 6.98 -9.80
C THR A 118 -8.39 7.88 -9.88
N LYS A 119 -9.57 7.33 -9.59
CA LYS A 119 -10.82 8.10 -9.60
C LYS A 119 -10.78 9.30 -8.65
N ARG A 120 -10.03 9.20 -7.54
CA ARG A 120 -9.86 10.26 -6.55
C ARG A 120 -8.57 10.07 -5.76
N LYS A 121 -7.65 11.03 -5.83
CA LYS A 121 -6.50 11.15 -4.92
C LYS A 121 -6.96 11.88 -3.66
N LYS A 122 -6.40 11.53 -2.49
CA LYS A 122 -6.68 12.30 -1.26
C LYS A 122 -5.69 13.45 -1.17
N THR A 123 -6.14 14.64 -0.84
CA THR A 123 -5.24 15.79 -0.66
C THR A 123 -4.48 15.69 0.67
N ARG A 124 -3.46 16.53 0.84
CA ARG A 124 -2.70 16.61 2.09
C ARG A 124 -3.61 17.01 3.25
N GLU A 125 -4.48 17.99 3.03
CA GLU A 125 -5.42 18.54 4.01
C GLU A 125 -6.43 17.47 4.45
N GLU A 126 -6.95 16.67 3.51
CA GLU A 126 -7.81 15.54 3.84
C GLU A 126 -7.08 14.51 4.70
N LEU A 127 -5.82 14.20 4.40
CA LEU A 127 -5.02 13.24 5.17
C LEU A 127 -4.67 13.78 6.57
N TYR A 128 -4.34 15.08 6.70
CA TYR A 128 -4.13 15.75 8.00
C TYR A 128 -5.40 15.72 8.84
N SER A 129 -6.53 16.14 8.27
CA SER A 129 -7.83 16.11 8.95
C SER A 129 -8.21 14.71 9.42
N MET A 130 -7.98 13.68 8.59
CA MET A 130 -8.24 12.28 8.98
C MET A 130 -7.39 11.81 10.16
N LEU A 131 -6.20 12.36 10.32
CA LEU A 131 -5.24 12.00 11.38
C LEU A 131 -5.28 12.95 12.58
N GLY A 132 -6.12 14.00 12.55
CA GLY A 132 -6.19 14.99 13.62
C GLY A 132 -4.97 15.91 13.69
N LEU A 133 -4.22 16.04 12.60
CA LEU A 133 -3.06 16.93 12.52
C LEU A 133 -3.54 18.32 12.11
N THR A 134 -3.14 19.35 12.86
CA THR A 134 -3.26 20.74 12.41
C THR A 134 -2.25 21.02 11.30
N PRO A 135 -2.55 21.94 10.35
CA PRO A 135 -1.63 22.33 9.27
C PRO A 135 -0.21 22.61 9.77
#